data_AF-A0A2D9Q9J8-F1
#
_entry.id   AF-A0A2D9Q9J8-F1
#
_cell.length_a   1.000
_cell.length_b   1.000
_cell.length_c   1.000
_cell.angle_alpha   90.00
_cell.angle_beta   90.00
_cell.angle_gamma   90.00
#
_symmetry.space_group_name_H-M   'P 1'
#
loop_
_entity.id
_entity.type
_entity.pdbx_description
1 polymer ?
#
loop_
_entity_poly.entity_id
_entity_poly.type
_entity_poly.pdbx_seq_one_letter_code
_entity_poly.pdbx_strand_id
1 'polypeptide(L)'
;MSNNKFKLTGIIRAIDSSDFDKMGVSKAAFMSQASSLFPKEVDVSESFDLLPVVFNLGVVNKFNANGDGIDTVRAAQIIKKFIHKPLNIEHFKPDIVGHIVNASFTDKEPDYLENSVEDFLDREDPFFISVAAVIYKHVYPDLSKAIMKASDPEDPSYQAYSSSWEIAFSKYKVCVGSKLLSECDVYEEGTAGYEKYDKELRSSGGKGGNKSEPVSRLFDGKIIPVGAALTENPAAEVKGVYSLVDLVNKQDQEKTSNSNKKSSENEETPVNDKNDNSDIMTEEQFNELKKHIEDQIGSFDINESTASTVGEKFATVLEDAAKDWKSSSEAAKEREEDYKKEMEELKKQLASANESLIALKSDLEMRKAAEKYNGRMEAMASVFELNEEVEAIVAKQIKDIETDEDFESYLTEAKILFADKTKEAIAAVKAAEEAEKKHDEIEESKASEEESEEGEAEEAEEADAEGEEEKEGEDEIETSESSDSCVTNNNGDDSTEENLFDRLKKAGLQLETK
;
A
#
# COMPACT_ATOMS: atom_id res chain seq x y z
N MET A 1 -30.37 -31.70 -40.31
CA MET A 1 -29.51 -30.75 -39.57
C MET A 1 -29.51 -29.44 -40.34
N SER A 2 -29.90 -28.33 -39.73
CA SER A 2 -29.81 -27.00 -40.36
C SER A 2 -28.79 -26.17 -39.60
N ASN A 3 -27.68 -25.82 -40.26
CA ASN A 3 -26.65 -24.97 -39.66
C ASN A 3 -27.07 -23.50 -39.79
N ASN A 4 -27.82 -23.00 -38.81
CA ASN A 4 -28.05 -21.56 -38.66
C ASN A 4 -26.72 -20.86 -38.31
N LYS A 5 -25.96 -20.48 -39.34
CA LYS A 5 -24.87 -19.52 -39.21
C LYS A 5 -25.47 -18.15 -38.91
N PHE A 6 -25.48 -17.76 -37.65
CA PHE A 6 -25.75 -16.37 -37.27
C PHE A 6 -24.78 -15.45 -38.00
N LYS A 7 -25.31 -14.55 -38.83
CA LYS A 7 -24.52 -13.61 -39.62
C LYS A 7 -24.54 -12.27 -38.90
N LEU A 8 -23.47 -11.97 -38.17
CA LEU A 8 -23.36 -10.75 -37.38
C LEU A 8 -23.23 -9.55 -38.35
N THR A 9 -24.28 -8.74 -38.43
CA THR A 9 -24.37 -7.56 -39.32
C THR A 9 -24.36 -6.29 -38.50
N GLY A 10 -23.19 -5.65 -38.42
CA GLY A 10 -22.99 -4.35 -37.79
C GLY A 10 -21.74 -3.68 -38.35
N ILE A 11 -21.62 -2.37 -38.18
CA ILE A 11 -20.41 -1.62 -38.52
C ILE A 11 -19.43 -1.78 -37.36
N ILE A 12 -18.39 -2.59 -37.54
CA ILE A 12 -17.29 -2.70 -36.56
C ILE A 12 -16.44 -1.43 -36.71
N ARG A 13 -16.72 -0.40 -35.90
CA ARG A 13 -15.83 0.76 -35.71
C ARG A 13 -14.75 0.38 -34.69
N ALA A 14 -13.49 0.69 -34.99
CA ALA A 14 -12.45 0.75 -33.98
C ALA A 14 -12.76 1.91 -33.01
N ILE A 15 -12.84 1.61 -31.73
CA ILE A 15 -13.09 2.57 -30.65
C ILE A 15 -11.72 3.12 -30.25
N ASP A 16 -11.54 4.43 -30.32
CA ASP A 16 -10.33 5.09 -29.82
C ASP A 16 -10.24 4.95 -28.30
N SER A 17 -9.06 4.90 -27.69
CA SER A 17 -8.92 4.67 -26.24
C SER A 17 -9.70 5.70 -25.41
N SER A 18 -9.69 6.96 -25.83
CA SER A 18 -10.46 8.04 -25.21
C SER A 18 -11.97 8.00 -25.47
N ASP A 19 -12.46 7.12 -26.34
CA ASP A 19 -13.89 6.74 -26.43
C ASP A 19 -14.21 5.50 -25.56
N PHE A 20 -13.22 4.69 -25.17
CA PHE A 20 -13.40 3.53 -24.28
C PHE A 20 -13.68 3.97 -22.83
N ASP A 21 -12.94 4.95 -22.30
CA ASP A 21 -13.19 5.53 -20.97
C ASP A 21 -14.61 6.11 -20.82
N LYS A 22 -15.25 6.50 -21.94
CA LYS A 22 -16.62 7.03 -21.99
C LYS A 22 -17.71 5.95 -21.96
N MET A 23 -17.35 4.66 -22.11
CA MET A 23 -18.31 3.56 -22.10
C MET A 23 -18.64 3.04 -20.68
N GLY A 24 -17.91 3.53 -19.66
CA GLY A 24 -18.10 3.15 -18.27
C GLY A 24 -17.62 1.73 -17.93
N VAL A 25 -17.64 1.39 -16.65
CA VAL A 25 -17.30 0.04 -16.18
C VAL A 25 -18.51 -0.87 -16.42
N SER A 26 -18.33 -1.94 -17.21
CA SER A 26 -19.41 -2.91 -17.41
C SER A 26 -19.80 -3.60 -16.10
N LYS A 27 -21.10 -3.88 -15.88
CA LYS A 27 -21.57 -4.56 -14.66
C LYS A 27 -20.88 -5.91 -14.41
N ALA A 28 -20.39 -6.60 -15.45
CA ALA A 28 -19.58 -7.81 -15.30
C ALA A 28 -18.17 -7.53 -14.75
N ALA A 29 -17.49 -6.51 -15.27
CA ALA A 29 -16.18 -6.09 -14.77
C ALA A 29 -16.28 -5.56 -13.32
N PHE A 30 -17.23 -4.66 -13.07
CA PHE A 30 -17.51 -4.11 -11.74
C PHE A 30 -17.69 -5.20 -10.67
N MET A 31 -18.59 -6.17 -10.93
CA MET A 31 -18.83 -7.25 -9.98
C MET A 31 -17.61 -8.17 -9.83
N SER A 32 -16.80 -8.36 -10.88
CA SER A 32 -15.55 -9.12 -10.80
C SER A 32 -14.46 -8.41 -10.00
N GLN A 33 -14.38 -7.08 -10.09
CA GLN A 33 -13.49 -6.24 -9.28
C GLN A 33 -13.91 -6.34 -7.82
N ALA A 34 -15.16 -5.98 -7.52
CA ALA A 34 -15.74 -6.03 -6.17
C ALA A 34 -15.71 -7.42 -5.51
N SER A 35 -15.77 -8.51 -6.30
CA SER A 35 -15.56 -9.88 -5.80
C SER A 35 -14.16 -10.11 -5.23
N SER A 36 -13.13 -9.48 -5.80
CA SER A 36 -11.74 -9.66 -5.37
C SER A 36 -11.46 -9.02 -4.01
N LEU A 37 -12.20 -7.96 -3.67
CA LEU A 37 -12.14 -7.28 -2.38
C LEU A 37 -12.82 -8.07 -1.25
N PHE A 38 -13.68 -9.06 -1.56
CA PHE A 38 -14.23 -9.95 -0.54
C PHE A 38 -13.23 -11.07 -0.16
N PRO A 39 -12.98 -11.35 1.13
CA PRO A 39 -12.18 -12.49 1.55
C PRO A 39 -12.81 -13.82 1.09
N LYS A 40 -11.98 -14.78 0.71
CA LYS A 40 -12.44 -16.11 0.25
C LYS A 40 -13.03 -16.95 1.39
N GLU A 41 -12.76 -16.53 2.61
CA GLU A 41 -13.21 -17.10 3.87
C GLU A 41 -14.65 -16.67 4.23
N VAL A 42 -15.18 -15.64 3.56
CA VAL A 42 -16.55 -15.13 3.76
C VAL A 42 -17.40 -15.55 2.56
N ASP A 43 -18.01 -16.73 2.63
CA ASP A 43 -18.92 -17.19 1.58
C ASP A 43 -20.26 -16.42 1.64
N VAL A 44 -20.35 -15.38 0.84
CA VAL A 44 -21.52 -14.50 0.74
C VAL A 44 -22.62 -15.04 -0.19
N SER A 45 -22.43 -16.17 -0.88
CA SER A 45 -23.50 -16.80 -1.65
C SER A 45 -24.27 -17.84 -0.85
N GLU A 46 -23.63 -18.54 0.08
CA GLU A 46 -24.34 -19.42 1.02
C GLU A 46 -24.95 -18.64 2.22
N SER A 47 -24.45 -17.44 2.54
CA SER A 47 -24.93 -16.57 3.64
C SER A 47 -26.19 -15.74 3.29
N PHE A 48 -27.36 -16.40 3.19
CA PHE A 48 -28.63 -15.76 2.81
C PHE A 48 -29.12 -14.62 3.72
N ASP A 49 -28.66 -14.59 4.98
CA ASP A 49 -29.01 -13.66 6.05
C ASP A 49 -28.19 -12.36 6.03
N LEU A 50 -27.13 -12.32 5.22
CA LEU A 50 -26.26 -11.18 5.00
C LEU A 50 -26.54 -10.48 3.65
N LEU A 51 -26.17 -9.21 3.56
CA LEU A 51 -26.09 -8.45 2.32
C LEU A 51 -24.63 -8.01 2.11
N PRO A 52 -23.90 -8.62 1.15
CA PRO A 52 -22.55 -8.16 0.81
C PRO A 52 -22.60 -6.82 0.06
N VAL A 53 -21.77 -5.86 0.50
CA VAL A 53 -21.66 -4.52 -0.08
C VAL A 53 -20.19 -4.10 -0.25
N VAL A 54 -19.93 -3.24 -1.23
CA VAL A 54 -18.68 -2.49 -1.39
C VAL A 54 -18.93 -0.98 -1.47
N PHE A 55 -18.03 -0.18 -0.92
CA PHE A 55 -18.11 1.28 -0.90
C PHE A 55 -16.77 1.94 -0.56
N ASN A 56 -16.67 3.25 -0.79
CA ASN A 56 -15.52 4.08 -0.41
C ASN A 56 -15.79 4.82 0.92
N LEU A 57 -14.82 4.78 1.83
CA LEU A 57 -14.86 5.42 3.16
C LEU A 57 -14.35 6.88 3.17
N GLY A 58 -13.45 7.20 2.25
CA GLY A 58 -12.70 8.44 2.24
C GLY A 58 -11.68 8.48 1.10
N VAL A 59 -11.03 9.63 0.95
CA VAL A 59 -10.01 9.87 -0.07
C VAL A 59 -8.70 10.26 0.63
N VAL A 60 -7.61 9.59 0.28
CA VAL A 60 -6.26 9.85 0.79
C VAL A 60 -5.68 11.07 0.07
N ASN A 61 -4.76 11.80 0.70
CA ASN A 61 -4.11 13.01 0.17
C ASN A 61 -5.08 14.16 -0.19
N LYS A 62 -6.33 14.11 0.26
CA LYS A 62 -7.38 15.08 -0.06
C LYS A 62 -8.27 15.39 1.14
N PHE A 63 -8.42 16.67 1.47
CA PHE A 63 -9.23 17.13 2.59
C PHE A 63 -10.73 17.11 2.27
N ASN A 64 -11.52 16.57 3.21
CA ASN A 64 -12.96 16.42 3.11
C ASN A 64 -13.72 17.73 3.42
N ALA A 65 -15.06 17.73 3.39
CA ALA A 65 -15.88 18.90 3.66
C ALA A 65 -15.72 19.48 5.08
N ASN A 66 -15.38 18.63 6.05
CA ASN A 66 -15.07 19.01 7.43
C ASN A 66 -13.65 19.57 7.59
N GLY A 67 -12.83 19.50 6.53
CA GLY A 67 -11.42 19.88 6.55
C GLY A 67 -10.50 18.77 7.08
N ASP A 68 -11.00 17.55 7.28
CA ASP A 68 -10.22 16.40 7.75
C ASP A 68 -9.58 15.64 6.58
N GLY A 69 -8.36 15.14 6.76
CA GLY A 69 -7.62 14.36 5.77
C GLY A 69 -6.54 13.46 6.38
N ILE A 70 -6.03 12.53 5.57
CA ILE A 70 -4.95 11.60 5.91
C ILE A 70 -3.96 11.51 4.73
N ASP A 71 -2.68 11.32 5.03
CA ASP A 71 -1.66 11.00 4.03
C ASP A 71 -1.53 9.50 3.76
N THR A 72 -0.89 9.16 2.65
CA THR A 72 -0.57 7.81 2.20
C THR A 72 0.05 6.92 3.27
N VAL A 73 1.09 7.39 3.97
CA VAL A 73 1.83 6.59 4.95
C VAL A 73 0.93 6.23 6.13
N ARG A 74 0.15 7.20 6.63
CA ARG A 74 -0.79 7.00 7.73
C ARG A 74 -2.01 6.18 7.31
N ALA A 75 -2.48 6.32 6.07
CA ALA A 75 -3.53 5.48 5.50
C ALA A 75 -3.08 4.01 5.42
N ALA A 76 -1.90 3.74 4.87
CA ALA A 76 -1.34 2.39 4.74
C ALA A 76 -1.16 1.72 6.12
N GLN A 77 -0.75 2.48 7.13
CA GLN A 77 -0.67 1.99 8.52
C GLN A 77 -2.03 1.63 9.13
N ILE A 78 -3.17 2.08 8.60
CA ILE A 78 -4.50 1.80 9.17
C ILE A 78 -5.45 1.00 8.28
N ILE A 79 -5.18 0.83 6.98
CA ILE A 79 -6.14 0.26 6.03
C ILE A 79 -6.69 -1.10 6.48
N LYS A 80 -5.83 -2.10 6.71
CA LYS A 80 -6.26 -3.42 7.20
C LYS A 80 -6.76 -3.42 8.67
N LYS A 81 -6.63 -2.32 9.41
CA LYS A 81 -7.24 -2.15 10.76
C LYS A 81 -8.73 -1.79 10.69
N PHE A 82 -9.30 -1.49 9.51
CA PHE A 82 -10.75 -1.38 9.31
C PHE A 82 -11.48 -2.73 9.36
N ILE A 83 -10.78 -3.86 9.24
CA ILE A 83 -11.38 -5.19 9.28
C ILE A 83 -12.04 -5.45 10.65
N HIS A 84 -13.23 -6.04 10.62
CA HIS A 84 -14.15 -6.26 11.74
C HIS A 84 -14.60 -4.99 12.50
N LYS A 85 -14.43 -3.79 11.92
CA LYS A 85 -15.02 -2.57 12.48
C LYS A 85 -16.52 -2.51 12.20
N PRO A 86 -17.32 -1.97 13.13
CA PRO A 86 -18.77 -1.85 12.96
C PRO A 86 -19.12 -0.89 11.83
N LEU A 87 -20.16 -1.24 11.09
CA LEU A 87 -20.87 -0.36 10.17
C LEU A 87 -22.17 0.09 10.87
N ASN A 88 -22.29 1.40 11.12
CA ASN A 88 -23.48 2.02 11.71
C ASN A 88 -24.23 2.90 10.70
N ILE A 89 -25.21 3.68 11.16
CA ILE A 89 -25.95 4.67 10.36
C ILE A 89 -25.74 6.07 10.97
N GLU A 90 -25.44 7.05 10.11
CA GLU A 90 -25.27 8.48 10.45
C GLU A 90 -24.42 8.74 11.71
N HIS A 91 -23.33 7.98 11.88
CA HIS A 91 -22.39 8.01 13.01
C HIS A 91 -23.01 7.68 14.39
N PHE A 92 -24.25 7.19 14.44
CA PHE A 92 -24.92 6.81 15.66
C PHE A 92 -24.51 5.39 16.09
N LYS A 93 -23.45 5.32 16.90
CA LYS A 93 -22.77 4.09 17.35
C LYS A 93 -23.64 2.94 17.87
N PRO A 94 -24.83 3.15 18.49
CA PRO A 94 -25.72 2.04 18.85
C PRO A 94 -26.35 1.31 17.66
N ASP A 95 -26.60 1.99 16.54
CA ASP A 95 -27.31 1.43 15.38
C ASP A 95 -26.35 0.70 14.44
N ILE A 96 -25.71 -0.37 14.95
CA ILE A 96 -24.76 -1.20 14.19
C ILE A 96 -25.53 -2.14 13.27
N VAL A 97 -25.49 -1.85 11.97
CA VAL A 97 -26.19 -2.59 10.91
C VAL A 97 -25.34 -3.64 10.20
N GLY A 98 -24.03 -3.66 10.44
CA GLY A 98 -23.09 -4.57 9.78
C GLY A 98 -21.66 -4.49 10.31
N HIS A 99 -20.72 -5.08 9.57
CA HIS A 99 -19.28 -4.93 9.82
C HIS A 99 -18.45 -5.03 8.54
N ILE A 100 -17.27 -4.41 8.56
CA ILE A 100 -16.28 -4.47 7.48
C ILE A 100 -15.57 -5.82 7.48
N VAL A 101 -15.43 -6.47 6.32
CA VAL A 101 -14.73 -7.75 6.15
C VAL A 101 -13.35 -7.61 5.48
N ASN A 102 -13.14 -6.57 4.65
CA ASN A 102 -11.83 -6.24 4.08
C ASN A 102 -11.74 -4.75 3.70
N ALA A 103 -10.52 -4.25 3.49
CA ALA A 103 -10.22 -2.88 3.08
C ALA A 103 -8.98 -2.82 2.17
N SER A 104 -9.02 -2.00 1.12
CA SER A 104 -7.94 -1.82 0.13
C SER A 104 -7.91 -0.38 -0.41
N PHE A 105 -6.99 -0.09 -1.33
CA PHE A 105 -6.91 1.19 -2.03
C PHE A 105 -7.27 1.04 -3.51
N THR A 106 -7.92 2.05 -4.10
CA THR A 106 -8.28 2.06 -5.53
C THR A 106 -8.15 3.47 -6.14
N ASP A 107 -7.89 3.53 -7.45
CA ASP A 107 -7.66 4.78 -8.18
C ASP A 107 -8.94 5.56 -8.53
N LYS A 108 -10.09 4.86 -8.57
CA LYS A 108 -11.28 5.31 -9.28
C LYS A 108 -12.54 5.03 -8.49
N GLU A 109 -13.57 5.80 -8.78
CA GLU A 109 -14.92 5.54 -8.28
C GLU A 109 -15.89 5.42 -9.46
N PRO A 110 -16.57 4.28 -9.66
CA PRO A 110 -16.44 3.02 -8.92
C PRO A 110 -15.27 2.14 -9.39
N ASP A 111 -14.36 1.80 -8.47
CA ASP A 111 -13.45 0.65 -8.54
C ASP A 111 -13.32 0.06 -7.14
N TYR A 112 -13.29 -1.27 -7.05
CA TYR A 112 -13.33 -2.04 -5.80
C TYR A 112 -12.46 -3.30 -5.91
N LEU A 113 -11.28 -3.18 -6.53
CA LEU A 113 -10.24 -4.22 -6.54
C LEU A 113 -9.59 -4.37 -5.16
N GLU A 114 -9.16 -5.59 -4.83
CA GLU A 114 -8.08 -5.80 -3.85
C GLU A 114 -6.74 -5.56 -4.56
N ASN A 115 -6.11 -4.41 -4.26
CA ASN A 115 -4.75 -4.07 -4.71
C ASN A 115 -3.75 -4.23 -3.56
N SER A 116 -2.45 -4.29 -3.89
CA SER A 116 -1.39 -4.26 -2.85
C SER A 116 -1.34 -2.87 -2.20
N VAL A 117 -1.09 -2.82 -0.90
CA VAL A 117 -0.96 -1.55 -0.15
C VAL A 117 0.36 -0.85 -0.52
N GLU A 118 1.35 -1.66 -0.88
CA GLU A 118 2.70 -1.30 -1.28
C GLU A 118 2.72 -0.46 -2.56
N ASP A 119 1.84 -0.77 -3.53
CA ASP A 119 1.73 -0.08 -4.84
C ASP A 119 1.31 1.41 -4.71
N PHE A 120 0.89 1.83 -3.51
CA PHE A 120 0.42 3.19 -3.22
C PHE A 120 1.38 4.00 -2.35
N LEU A 121 2.40 3.38 -1.72
CA LEU A 121 3.17 4.00 -0.61
C LEU A 121 3.87 5.32 -0.96
N ASP A 122 4.35 5.45 -2.19
CA ASP A 122 5.11 6.61 -2.66
C ASP A 122 4.24 7.66 -3.38
N ARG A 123 2.90 7.54 -3.29
CA ARG A 123 1.98 8.40 -4.07
C ARG A 123 1.44 9.58 -3.27
N GLU A 124 1.49 10.76 -3.88
CA GLU A 124 0.94 12.03 -3.36
C GLU A 124 -0.41 12.40 -3.97
N ASP A 125 -0.83 11.75 -5.06
CA ASP A 125 -2.11 12.02 -5.71
C ASP A 125 -3.29 11.38 -4.94
N PRO A 126 -4.54 11.86 -5.12
CA PRO A 126 -5.67 11.34 -4.34
C PRO A 126 -6.20 10.01 -4.84
N PHE A 127 -6.29 9.03 -3.93
CA PHE A 127 -6.87 7.71 -4.17
C PHE A 127 -7.86 7.33 -3.05
N PHE A 128 -8.69 6.31 -3.28
CA PHE A 128 -9.79 5.95 -2.38
C PHE A 128 -9.41 4.91 -1.33
N ILE A 129 -10.04 5.00 -0.16
CA ILE A 129 -10.14 3.90 0.81
C ILE A 129 -11.39 3.10 0.48
N SER A 130 -11.23 1.96 -0.20
CA SER A 130 -12.31 1.05 -0.54
C SER A 130 -12.47 -0.05 0.51
N VAL A 131 -13.72 -0.44 0.81
CA VAL A 131 -14.01 -1.54 1.74
C VAL A 131 -15.07 -2.51 1.20
N ALA A 132 -14.93 -3.77 1.59
CA ALA A 132 -15.97 -4.78 1.53
C ALA A 132 -16.57 -4.95 2.94
N ALA A 133 -17.90 -5.00 3.03
CA ALA A 133 -18.62 -5.14 4.29
C ALA A 133 -19.87 -6.01 4.12
N VAL A 134 -20.39 -6.53 5.23
CA VAL A 134 -21.68 -7.24 5.26
C VAL A 134 -22.67 -6.49 6.15
N ILE A 135 -23.88 -6.29 5.63
CA ILE A 135 -25.03 -5.75 6.37
C ILE A 135 -25.88 -6.94 6.85
N TYR A 136 -26.38 -6.90 8.09
CA TYR A 136 -27.21 -7.95 8.69
C TYR A 136 -28.64 -7.91 8.13
N LYS A 137 -28.80 -8.38 6.90
CA LYS A 137 -30.04 -8.32 6.10
C LYS A 137 -31.25 -8.97 6.76
N HIS A 138 -31.08 -10.03 7.55
CA HIS A 138 -32.17 -10.61 8.34
C HIS A 138 -32.67 -9.68 9.47
N VAL A 139 -31.79 -8.84 10.03
CA VAL A 139 -32.13 -7.87 11.09
C VAL A 139 -32.62 -6.55 10.50
N TYR A 140 -32.03 -6.12 9.37
CA TYR A 140 -32.32 -4.86 8.69
C TYR A 140 -32.79 -5.09 7.23
N PRO A 141 -33.94 -5.76 7.00
CA PRO A 141 -34.41 -6.09 5.66
C PRO A 141 -34.77 -4.84 4.85
N ASP A 142 -35.35 -3.80 5.47
CA ASP A 142 -35.77 -2.58 4.77
C ASP A 142 -34.58 -1.69 4.35
N LEU A 143 -33.54 -1.59 5.20
CA LEU A 143 -32.25 -1.02 4.81
C LEU A 143 -31.64 -1.80 3.64
N SER A 144 -31.70 -3.14 3.69
CA SER A 144 -31.16 -3.99 2.64
C SER A 144 -31.89 -3.80 1.31
N LYS A 145 -33.23 -3.69 1.33
CA LYS A 145 -34.06 -3.34 0.16
C LYS A 145 -33.67 -1.95 -0.39
N ALA A 146 -33.42 -0.97 0.47
CA ALA A 146 -33.03 0.38 0.09
C ALA A 146 -31.62 0.43 -0.55
N ILE A 147 -30.63 -0.25 0.05
CA ILE A 147 -29.27 -0.34 -0.49
C ILE A 147 -29.25 -1.10 -1.83
N MET A 148 -30.01 -2.18 -1.97
CA MET A 148 -30.12 -2.91 -3.25
C MET A 148 -30.68 -2.02 -4.37
N LYS A 149 -31.69 -1.18 -4.10
CA LYS A 149 -32.19 -0.19 -5.07
C LYS A 149 -31.16 0.88 -5.39
N ALA A 150 -30.51 1.45 -4.38
CA ALA A 150 -29.44 2.44 -4.57
C ALA A 150 -28.19 1.90 -5.29
N SER A 151 -28.10 0.58 -5.48
CA SER A 151 -27.06 -0.10 -6.28
C SER A 151 -27.39 -0.19 -7.78
N ASP A 152 -28.65 -0.01 -8.19
CA ASP A 152 -29.10 -0.20 -9.57
C ASP A 152 -29.10 1.14 -10.34
N PRO A 153 -28.29 1.30 -11.41
CA PRO A 153 -28.24 2.54 -12.19
C PRO A 153 -29.57 3.00 -12.82
N GLU A 154 -30.56 2.10 -12.94
CA GLU A 154 -31.88 2.41 -13.49
C GLU A 154 -32.92 2.81 -12.42
N ASP A 155 -32.62 2.67 -11.11
CA ASP A 155 -33.53 3.08 -10.03
C ASP A 155 -33.33 4.57 -9.66
N PRO A 156 -34.41 5.36 -9.44
CA PRO A 156 -34.30 6.77 -9.04
C PRO A 156 -33.52 7.05 -7.74
N SER A 157 -33.24 6.02 -6.93
CA SER A 157 -32.43 6.10 -5.71
C SER A 157 -30.95 5.71 -5.91
N TYR A 158 -30.49 5.51 -7.16
CA TYR A 158 -29.09 5.19 -7.46
C TYR A 158 -28.11 6.17 -6.78
N GLN A 159 -27.11 5.61 -6.08
CA GLN A 159 -26.13 6.35 -5.26
C GLN A 159 -26.71 7.24 -4.13
N ALA A 160 -27.99 7.11 -3.75
CA ALA A 160 -28.60 7.90 -2.66
C ALA A 160 -27.99 7.62 -1.27
N TYR A 161 -27.29 6.50 -1.10
CA TYR A 161 -26.50 6.19 0.09
C TYR A 161 -25.02 6.11 -0.28
N SER A 162 -24.17 6.61 0.62
CA SER A 162 -22.72 6.48 0.60
C SER A 162 -22.22 6.17 2.01
N SER A 163 -20.95 6.45 2.31
CA SER A 163 -20.37 6.16 3.63
C SER A 163 -19.41 7.24 4.14
N SER A 164 -19.09 7.16 5.44
CA SER A 164 -18.12 8.01 6.11
C SER A 164 -17.30 7.20 7.11
N TRP A 165 -15.98 7.41 7.12
CA TRP A 165 -15.06 6.81 8.09
C TRP A 165 -15.25 7.33 9.53
N GLU A 166 -15.04 6.46 10.53
CA GLU A 166 -14.83 6.89 11.92
C GLU A 166 -13.38 6.66 12.33
N ILE A 167 -12.66 7.75 12.62
CA ILE A 167 -11.25 7.71 12.96
C ILE A 167 -11.01 8.44 14.28
N ALA A 168 -10.22 7.80 15.14
CA ALA A 168 -9.69 8.34 16.38
C ALA A 168 -8.18 8.55 16.23
N PHE A 169 -7.64 9.66 16.73
CA PHE A 169 -6.24 10.07 16.57
C PHE A 169 -5.73 10.83 17.81
N SER A 170 -4.42 10.76 18.05
CA SER A 170 -3.78 11.44 19.20
C SER A 170 -3.26 12.85 18.86
N LYS A 171 -2.87 13.10 17.61
CA LYS A 171 -2.30 14.37 17.14
C LYS A 171 -2.83 14.75 15.76
N TYR A 172 -2.52 15.95 15.31
CA TYR A 172 -2.74 16.39 13.94
C TYR A 172 -1.76 17.52 13.56
N LYS A 173 -1.57 17.70 12.26
CA LYS A 173 -0.93 18.89 11.68
C LYS A 173 -2.00 19.81 11.10
N VAL A 174 -1.70 21.10 10.98
CA VAL A 174 -2.60 22.07 10.34
C VAL A 174 -2.10 22.35 8.93
N CYS A 175 -2.97 22.17 7.93
CA CYS A 175 -2.66 22.36 6.52
C CYS A 175 -3.43 23.54 5.95
N VAL A 176 -2.77 24.38 5.15
CA VAL A 176 -3.37 25.61 4.60
C VAL A 176 -3.07 25.73 3.11
N GLY A 177 -4.06 26.15 2.32
CA GLY A 177 -3.86 26.57 0.92
C GLY A 177 -4.72 25.83 -0.10
N SER A 178 -4.89 24.51 0.03
CA SER A 178 -5.68 23.70 -0.92
C SER A 178 -6.55 22.62 -0.25
N LYS A 179 -7.33 21.91 -1.07
CA LYS A 179 -7.91 20.61 -0.73
C LYS A 179 -6.97 19.44 -1.00
N LEU A 180 -5.95 19.60 -1.84
CA LEU A 180 -4.95 18.57 -2.12
C LEU A 180 -3.78 18.73 -1.15
N LEU A 181 -3.31 17.62 -0.57
CA LEU A 181 -2.27 17.66 0.46
C LEU A 181 -0.93 18.19 -0.09
N SER A 182 -0.55 17.78 -1.29
CA SER A 182 0.66 18.23 -2.00
C SER A 182 0.63 19.71 -2.43
N GLU A 183 -0.52 20.38 -2.30
CA GLU A 183 -0.70 21.82 -2.57
C GLU A 183 -0.86 22.66 -1.28
N CYS A 184 -0.53 22.11 -0.09
CA CYS A 184 -0.73 22.78 1.19
C CYS A 184 0.58 23.11 1.93
N ASP A 185 0.64 24.30 2.54
CA ASP A 185 1.58 24.60 3.62
C ASP A 185 1.20 23.74 4.85
N VAL A 186 2.14 22.95 5.36
CA VAL A 186 1.93 22.05 6.52
C VAL A 186 2.62 22.62 7.77
N TYR A 187 1.85 22.80 8.84
CA TYR A 187 2.33 23.35 10.12
C TYR A 187 2.19 22.33 11.25
N GLU A 188 3.30 22.08 11.96
CA GLU A 188 3.37 21.16 13.09
C GLU A 188 3.04 21.83 14.43
N GLU A 189 2.63 21.01 15.41
CA GLU A 189 2.32 21.43 16.77
C GLU A 189 3.50 22.22 17.40
N GLY A 190 3.20 23.38 17.98
CA GLY A 190 4.21 24.29 18.54
C GLY A 190 4.84 25.27 17.54
N THR A 191 4.54 25.18 16.24
CA THR A 191 4.93 26.24 15.28
C THR A 191 4.00 27.45 15.36
N ALA A 192 4.52 28.65 15.04
CA ALA A 192 3.73 29.88 15.01
C ALA A 192 2.62 29.87 13.94
N GLY A 193 2.75 29.03 12.90
CA GLY A 193 1.68 28.78 11.93
C GLY A 193 0.54 27.96 12.54
N TYR A 194 0.87 26.87 13.23
CA TYR A 194 -0.10 26.02 13.93
C TYR A 194 -0.92 26.81 14.94
N GLU A 195 -0.28 27.57 15.85
CA GLU A 195 -1.01 28.37 16.86
C GLU A 195 -1.95 29.42 16.25
N LYS A 196 -1.65 29.93 15.06
CA LYS A 196 -2.50 30.86 14.32
C LYS A 196 -3.71 30.14 13.73
N TYR A 197 -3.46 29.08 12.96
CA TYR A 197 -4.47 28.46 12.09
C TYR A 197 -5.33 27.38 12.78
N ASP A 198 -4.87 26.76 13.88
CA ASP A 198 -5.71 25.86 14.71
C ASP A 198 -7.06 26.50 15.08
N LYS A 199 -7.03 27.78 15.48
CA LYS A 199 -8.22 28.56 15.87
C LYS A 199 -9.17 28.85 14.69
N GLU A 200 -8.75 28.58 13.46
CA GLU A 200 -9.56 28.71 12.25
C GLU A 200 -10.15 27.37 11.77
N LEU A 201 -9.69 26.22 12.31
CA LEU A 201 -10.21 24.88 11.97
C LEU A 201 -11.69 24.73 12.30
N ARG A 202 -12.42 23.97 11.47
CA ARG A 202 -13.84 23.64 11.72
C ARG A 202 -14.02 22.86 13.02
N SER A 203 -13.14 21.91 13.31
CA SER A 203 -13.14 21.13 14.56
C SER A 203 -12.95 21.98 15.82
N SER A 204 -12.33 23.16 15.68
CA SER A 204 -12.09 24.11 16.77
C SER A 204 -13.18 25.20 16.85
N GLY A 205 -14.31 25.03 16.13
CA GLY A 205 -15.39 26.02 16.01
C GLY A 205 -15.09 27.19 15.06
N GLY A 206 -13.98 27.12 14.32
CA GLY A 206 -13.57 28.07 13.31
C GLY A 206 -14.28 27.90 11.96
N LYS A 207 -13.91 28.73 10.98
CA LYS A 207 -14.59 28.79 9.67
C LYS A 207 -14.05 27.82 8.62
N GLY A 208 -12.94 27.13 8.89
CA GLY A 208 -12.16 26.36 7.93
C GLY A 208 -11.45 27.22 6.90
N GLY A 209 -10.92 28.39 7.32
CA GLY A 209 -10.27 29.36 6.44
C GLY A 209 -11.21 30.05 5.45
N ASN A 210 -10.67 30.38 4.27
CA ASN A 210 -11.35 31.02 3.15
C ASN A 210 -11.41 30.09 1.92
N LYS A 211 -12.24 30.40 0.91
CA LYS A 211 -12.34 29.58 -0.32
C LYS A 211 -11.04 29.47 -1.15
N SER A 212 -10.09 30.39 -0.97
CA SER A 212 -8.78 30.40 -1.65
C SER A 212 -7.62 29.99 -0.73
N GLU A 213 -7.90 29.83 0.56
CA GLU A 213 -6.96 29.48 1.62
C GLU A 213 -7.75 28.66 2.66
N PRO A 214 -8.21 27.43 2.31
CA PRO A 214 -8.85 26.54 3.27
C PRO A 214 -7.85 26.22 4.39
N VAL A 215 -8.37 26.06 5.60
CA VAL A 215 -7.61 25.64 6.78
C VAL A 215 -8.14 24.29 7.23
N SER A 216 -7.28 23.28 7.18
CA SER A 216 -7.58 21.85 7.24
C SER A 216 -6.71 21.13 8.28
N ARG A 217 -7.15 19.95 8.71
CA ARG A 217 -6.51 19.10 9.71
C ARG A 217 -6.04 17.79 9.07
N LEU A 218 -4.74 17.54 9.11
CA LEU A 218 -4.13 16.28 8.71
C LEU A 218 -3.93 15.41 9.96
N PHE A 219 -4.54 14.23 10.01
CA PHE A 219 -4.42 13.34 11.17
C PHE A 219 -2.97 12.88 11.38
N ASP A 220 -2.52 12.81 12.65
CA ASP A 220 -1.14 12.44 12.98
C ASP A 220 -1.02 11.65 14.30
N GLY A 221 0.19 11.14 14.57
CA GLY A 221 0.50 10.31 15.72
C GLY A 221 -0.20 8.95 15.64
N LYS A 222 -0.82 8.52 16.74
CA LYS A 222 -1.47 7.21 16.83
C LYS A 222 -2.89 7.29 16.28
N ILE A 223 -3.07 6.83 15.04
CA ILE A 223 -4.37 6.77 14.37
C ILE A 223 -4.99 5.37 14.50
N ILE A 224 -6.29 5.33 14.80
CA ILE A 224 -7.08 4.13 15.05
C ILE A 224 -8.44 4.26 14.34
N PRO A 225 -8.76 3.42 13.35
CA PRO A 225 -10.12 3.35 12.81
C PRO A 225 -11.06 2.75 13.86
N VAL A 226 -12.22 3.37 14.04
CA VAL A 226 -13.23 3.03 15.05
C VAL A 226 -14.40 2.26 14.44
N GLY A 227 -14.79 2.64 13.22
CA GLY A 227 -16.02 2.22 12.58
C GLY A 227 -16.17 2.86 11.19
N ALA A 228 -17.34 2.66 10.60
CA ALA A 228 -17.84 3.41 9.46
C ALA A 228 -19.34 3.66 9.63
N ALA A 229 -19.86 4.71 9.00
CA ALA A 229 -21.28 5.01 8.92
C ALA A 229 -21.78 4.91 7.49
N LEU A 230 -22.97 4.34 7.29
CA LEU A 230 -23.80 4.62 6.11
C LEU A 230 -24.42 6.01 6.28
N THR A 231 -24.37 6.83 5.23
CA THR A 231 -24.90 8.20 5.26
C THR A 231 -25.42 8.62 3.88
N GLU A 232 -26.45 9.46 3.84
CA GLU A 232 -26.85 10.13 2.59
C GLU A 232 -25.93 11.31 2.21
N ASN A 233 -25.21 11.90 3.19
CA ASN A 233 -24.47 13.16 3.01
C ASN A 233 -23.00 13.02 3.47
N PRO A 234 -22.18 12.23 2.75
CA PRO A 234 -20.79 12.01 3.13
C PRO A 234 -19.97 13.31 3.11
N ALA A 235 -19.15 13.53 4.14
CA ALA A 235 -18.21 14.65 4.15
C ALA A 235 -17.05 14.44 3.15
N ALA A 236 -16.69 13.19 2.87
CA ALA A 236 -15.70 12.83 1.85
C ALA A 236 -16.31 12.83 0.44
N GLU A 237 -15.47 12.98 -0.58
CA GLU A 237 -15.89 12.97 -1.98
C GLU A 237 -16.03 11.52 -2.49
N VAL A 238 -16.99 10.80 -1.93
CA VAL A 238 -17.28 9.37 -2.17
C VAL A 238 -18.77 9.17 -2.50
N LYS A 239 -19.12 8.11 -3.23
CA LYS A 239 -20.50 7.88 -3.74
C LYS A 239 -20.88 6.40 -3.79
N GLY A 240 -22.15 6.14 -3.45
CA GLY A 240 -22.76 4.83 -3.58
C GLY A 240 -22.39 3.85 -2.46
N VAL A 241 -23.28 2.88 -2.27
CA VAL A 241 -23.05 1.65 -1.52
C VAL A 241 -23.61 0.53 -2.37
N TYR A 242 -22.71 -0.32 -2.88
CA TYR A 242 -23.03 -1.24 -3.96
C TYR A 242 -23.19 -2.66 -3.45
N SER A 243 -24.41 -3.18 -3.54
CA SER A 243 -24.72 -4.56 -3.18
C SER A 243 -24.25 -5.57 -4.22
N LEU A 244 -23.74 -6.71 -3.74
CA LEU A 244 -23.14 -7.76 -4.57
C LEU A 244 -24.07 -8.96 -4.85
N VAL A 245 -25.38 -8.81 -4.62
CA VAL A 245 -26.39 -9.89 -4.70
C VAL A 245 -26.46 -10.56 -6.09
N ASP A 246 -26.12 -9.85 -7.16
CA ASP A 246 -26.03 -10.39 -8.53
C ASP A 246 -24.85 -11.36 -8.77
N LEU A 247 -24.00 -11.61 -7.77
CA LEU A 247 -23.04 -12.73 -7.77
C LEU A 247 -23.68 -13.97 -7.15
N VAL A 248 -24.35 -13.82 -6.01
CA VAL A 248 -25.10 -14.86 -5.30
C VAL A 248 -26.11 -15.52 -6.24
N ASN A 249 -27.00 -14.72 -6.83
CA ASN A 249 -28.08 -15.16 -7.71
C ASN A 249 -27.61 -15.91 -8.98
N LYS A 250 -26.32 -15.85 -9.34
CA LYS A 250 -25.79 -16.52 -10.55
C LYS A 250 -25.35 -17.96 -10.30
N GLN A 251 -24.84 -18.28 -9.11
CA GLN A 251 -24.37 -19.63 -8.81
C GLN A 251 -25.53 -20.65 -8.81
N ASP A 252 -26.72 -20.25 -8.37
CA ASP A 252 -27.91 -21.11 -8.40
C ASP A 252 -28.50 -21.30 -9.81
N GLN A 253 -28.29 -20.35 -10.72
CA GLN A 253 -28.70 -20.54 -12.12
C GLN A 253 -27.85 -21.59 -12.83
N GLU A 254 -26.56 -21.74 -12.51
CA GLU A 254 -25.77 -22.84 -13.06
C GLU A 254 -26.25 -24.21 -12.53
N LYS A 255 -26.60 -24.31 -11.24
CA LYS A 255 -27.18 -25.54 -10.64
C LYS A 255 -28.55 -25.91 -11.22
N THR A 256 -29.37 -24.95 -11.65
CA THR A 256 -30.77 -25.18 -12.10
C THR A 256 -30.97 -25.20 -13.63
N SER A 257 -29.99 -24.78 -14.43
CA SER A 257 -30.10 -24.56 -15.89
C SER A 257 -30.32 -25.81 -16.78
N ASN A 258 -30.72 -26.95 -16.23
CA ASN A 258 -30.84 -28.23 -16.96
C ASN A 258 -32.29 -28.71 -17.22
N SER A 259 -33.26 -27.79 -17.38
CA SER A 259 -34.57 -28.11 -17.94
C SER A 259 -35.15 -27.02 -18.86
N ASN A 260 -35.28 -27.35 -20.15
CA ASN A 260 -36.21 -26.77 -21.14
C ASN A 260 -36.34 -25.24 -21.23
N LYS A 261 -35.45 -24.58 -21.97
CA LYS A 261 -35.78 -23.31 -22.64
C LYS A 261 -36.95 -23.50 -23.61
N LYS A 262 -38.09 -22.86 -23.33
CA LYS A 262 -39.08 -22.48 -24.36
C LYS A 262 -39.05 -20.98 -24.54
N SER A 263 -38.77 -20.54 -25.76
CA SER A 263 -38.97 -19.14 -26.17
C SER A 263 -40.42 -18.95 -26.60
N SER A 264 -41.05 -17.88 -26.13
CA SER A 264 -42.30 -17.34 -26.68
C SER A 264 -42.39 -15.85 -26.35
N GLU A 265 -41.84 -15.04 -27.24
CA GLU A 265 -42.00 -13.60 -27.31
C GLU A 265 -43.39 -13.27 -27.88
N ASN A 266 -44.23 -12.55 -27.13
CA ASN A 266 -45.45 -11.89 -27.66
C ASN A 266 -45.97 -10.82 -26.68
N GLU A 267 -46.75 -9.88 -27.20
CA GLU A 267 -47.13 -8.63 -26.51
C GLU A 267 -48.41 -8.70 -25.65
N GLU A 268 -48.61 -7.63 -24.86
CA GLU A 268 -49.81 -7.21 -24.12
C GLU A 268 -50.39 -8.09 -23.00
N THR A 269 -50.19 -7.65 -21.75
CA THR A 269 -51.25 -7.49 -20.73
C THR A 269 -50.75 -6.55 -19.62
N PRO A 270 -51.62 -5.76 -18.95
CA PRO A 270 -51.18 -4.88 -17.88
C PRO A 270 -50.83 -5.68 -16.62
N VAL A 271 -49.64 -5.47 -16.07
CA VAL A 271 -49.25 -6.03 -14.76
C VAL A 271 -50.01 -5.26 -13.68
N ASN A 272 -51.12 -5.83 -13.24
CA ASN A 272 -51.99 -5.28 -12.22
C ASN A 272 -51.34 -5.38 -10.83
N ASP A 273 -51.35 -4.28 -10.06
CA ASP A 273 -50.72 -4.19 -8.74
C ASP A 273 -51.05 -5.38 -7.83
N LYS A 274 -50.00 -6.02 -7.33
CA LYS A 274 -50.05 -6.93 -6.19
C LYS A 274 -48.84 -6.68 -5.32
N ASN A 275 -49.09 -6.24 -4.09
CA ASN A 275 -48.11 -6.34 -3.02
C ASN A 275 -47.95 -7.83 -2.66
N ASP A 276 -46.96 -8.48 -3.25
CA ASP A 276 -46.44 -9.74 -2.71
C ASP A 276 -45.63 -9.40 -1.45
N ASN A 277 -46.34 -9.21 -0.35
CA ASN A 277 -45.79 -9.07 1.00
C ASN A 277 -45.20 -10.41 1.45
N SER A 278 -44.01 -10.73 0.95
CA SER A 278 -43.21 -11.90 1.32
C SER A 278 -42.09 -11.56 2.31
N ASP A 279 -42.37 -10.68 3.28
CA ASP A 279 -41.59 -10.52 4.52
C ASP A 279 -41.74 -11.73 5.48
N ILE A 280 -41.98 -12.92 4.91
CA ILE A 280 -42.04 -14.22 5.56
C ILE A 280 -41.23 -15.17 4.68
N MET A 281 -40.18 -15.75 5.26
CA MET A 281 -39.32 -16.74 4.61
C MET A 281 -40.16 -17.88 4.03
N THR A 282 -39.93 -18.25 2.76
CA THR A 282 -40.80 -19.23 2.08
C THR A 282 -40.69 -20.61 2.73
N GLU A 283 -41.72 -21.46 2.56
CA GLU A 283 -41.69 -22.83 3.09
C GLU A 283 -40.51 -23.64 2.51
N GLU A 284 -40.08 -23.32 1.29
CA GLU A 284 -38.88 -23.89 0.65
C GLU A 284 -37.60 -23.41 1.36
N GLN A 285 -37.43 -22.09 1.55
CA GLN A 285 -36.30 -21.51 2.31
C GLN A 285 -36.25 -21.99 3.76
N PHE A 286 -37.40 -22.21 4.41
CA PHE A 286 -37.48 -22.74 5.76
C PHE A 286 -37.04 -24.20 5.84
N ASN A 287 -37.44 -25.04 4.88
CA ASN A 287 -36.98 -26.42 4.81
C ASN A 287 -35.49 -26.52 4.45
N GLU A 288 -34.96 -25.59 3.65
CA GLU A 288 -33.52 -25.51 3.33
C GLU A 288 -32.68 -25.07 4.53
N LEU A 289 -33.08 -24.01 5.24
CA LEU A 289 -32.45 -23.61 6.52
C LEU A 289 -32.50 -24.74 7.55
N LYS A 290 -33.66 -25.38 7.72
CA LYS A 290 -33.83 -26.52 8.62
C LYS A 290 -32.85 -27.64 8.26
N LYS A 291 -32.75 -28.01 6.98
CA LYS A 291 -31.83 -29.04 6.51
C LYS A 291 -30.36 -28.65 6.79
N HIS A 292 -29.97 -27.40 6.54
CA HIS A 292 -28.60 -26.95 6.78
C HIS A 292 -28.24 -27.02 8.28
N ILE A 293 -29.19 -26.72 9.17
CA ILE A 293 -29.05 -26.92 10.62
C ILE A 293 -28.97 -28.41 10.99
N GLU A 294 -29.79 -29.27 10.38
CA GLU A 294 -29.76 -30.73 10.60
C GLU A 294 -28.45 -31.37 10.11
N ASP A 295 -27.89 -30.89 8.99
CA ASP A 295 -26.60 -31.34 8.44
C ASP A 295 -25.40 -30.85 9.30
N GLN A 296 -25.47 -29.65 9.91
CA GLN A 296 -24.40 -29.11 10.77
C GLN A 296 -24.43 -29.62 12.22
N ILE A 297 -25.61 -29.81 12.83
CA ILE A 297 -25.77 -30.11 14.26
C ILE A 297 -26.15 -31.58 14.52
N GLY A 298 -26.65 -32.28 13.50
CA GLY A 298 -27.17 -33.65 13.60
C GLY A 298 -28.66 -33.69 13.91
N SER A 299 -29.32 -34.76 13.44
CA SER A 299 -30.78 -34.92 13.36
C SER A 299 -31.55 -34.42 14.58
N PHE A 300 -32.33 -33.34 14.39
CA PHE A 300 -33.07 -32.67 15.47
C PHE A 300 -34.58 -32.88 15.27
N ASP A 301 -35.13 -33.97 15.83
CA ASP A 301 -36.56 -34.26 15.80
C ASP A 301 -37.37 -33.17 16.54
N ILE A 302 -37.95 -32.22 15.78
CA ILE A 302 -38.89 -31.21 16.29
C ILE A 302 -40.28 -31.84 16.39
N ASN A 303 -40.51 -32.63 17.43
CA ASN A 303 -41.87 -33.02 17.82
C ASN A 303 -42.62 -31.79 18.37
N GLU A 304 -43.89 -31.69 18.02
CA GLU A 304 -44.75 -30.52 18.30
C GLU A 304 -44.87 -30.20 19.82
N SER A 305 -44.91 -28.90 20.15
CA SER A 305 -45.13 -28.31 21.48
C SER A 305 -43.96 -28.33 22.49
N THR A 306 -43.14 -27.26 22.48
CA THR A 306 -43.05 -26.26 23.58
C THR A 306 -41.82 -25.36 23.41
N ALA A 307 -42.01 -24.03 23.47
CA ALA A 307 -40.91 -23.07 23.42
C ALA A 307 -39.94 -23.17 24.63
N SER A 308 -40.40 -23.66 25.79
CA SER A 308 -39.55 -23.89 26.99
C SER A 308 -38.41 -24.87 26.70
N THR A 309 -38.74 -26.02 26.11
CA THR A 309 -37.78 -27.09 25.79
C THR A 309 -36.76 -26.65 24.73
N VAL A 310 -37.13 -25.70 23.87
CA VAL A 310 -36.23 -25.08 22.89
C VAL A 310 -35.27 -24.11 23.60
N GLY A 311 -35.78 -23.23 24.46
CA GLY A 311 -34.97 -22.28 25.24
C GLY A 311 -33.95 -22.95 26.17
N GLU A 312 -34.35 -24.03 26.86
CA GLU A 312 -33.45 -24.83 27.71
C GLU A 312 -32.32 -25.48 26.92
N LYS A 313 -32.59 -25.97 25.70
CA LYS A 313 -31.56 -26.54 24.82
C LYS A 313 -30.63 -25.48 24.23
N PHE A 314 -31.14 -24.33 23.83
CA PHE A 314 -30.29 -23.20 23.43
C PHE A 314 -29.39 -22.72 24.57
N ALA A 315 -29.88 -22.71 25.82
CA ALA A 315 -29.05 -22.39 26.97
C ALA A 315 -27.88 -23.39 27.13
N THR A 316 -28.11 -24.70 26.97
CA THR A 316 -27.01 -25.68 27.01
C THR A 316 -26.03 -25.53 25.84
N VAL A 317 -26.49 -25.24 24.62
CA VAL A 317 -25.61 -24.99 23.46
C VAL A 317 -24.78 -23.73 23.66
N LEU A 318 -25.35 -22.67 24.24
CA LEU A 318 -24.62 -21.44 24.57
C LEU A 318 -23.62 -21.65 25.73
N GLU A 319 -23.94 -22.48 26.72
CA GLU A 319 -22.98 -22.86 27.77
C GLU A 319 -21.81 -23.67 27.22
N ASP A 320 -22.06 -24.63 26.32
CA ASP A 320 -21.00 -25.45 25.72
C ASP A 320 -20.15 -24.64 24.74
N ALA A 321 -20.76 -23.80 23.90
CA ALA A 321 -20.03 -22.81 23.09
C ALA A 321 -19.21 -21.83 23.94
N ALA A 322 -19.68 -21.45 25.14
CA ALA A 322 -18.90 -20.62 26.07
C ALA A 322 -17.72 -21.37 26.72
N LYS A 323 -17.84 -22.70 26.94
CA LYS A 323 -16.73 -23.56 27.40
C LYS A 323 -15.68 -23.73 26.30
N ASP A 324 -16.11 -23.92 25.05
CA ASP A 324 -15.22 -24.05 23.89
C ASP A 324 -14.55 -22.73 23.53
N TRP A 325 -15.28 -21.61 23.57
CA TRP A 325 -14.70 -20.27 23.40
C TRP A 325 -13.68 -19.95 24.49
N LYS A 326 -13.98 -20.29 25.76
CA LYS A 326 -13.04 -20.11 26.88
C LYS A 326 -11.78 -20.95 26.69
N SER A 327 -11.93 -22.23 26.33
CA SER A 327 -10.80 -23.13 26.06
C SER A 327 -9.95 -22.63 24.90
N SER A 328 -10.59 -22.12 23.84
CA SER A 328 -9.94 -21.50 22.69
C SER A 328 -9.23 -20.19 23.04
N SER A 329 -9.79 -19.39 23.96
CA SER A 329 -9.18 -18.15 24.49
C SER A 329 -7.96 -18.44 25.38
N GLU A 330 -8.01 -19.50 26.17
CA GLU A 330 -6.87 -19.95 26.99
C GLU A 330 -5.74 -20.51 26.08
N ALA A 331 -6.08 -21.34 25.09
CA ALA A 331 -5.14 -21.80 24.06
C ALA A 331 -4.64 -20.70 23.09
N ALA A 332 -5.33 -19.55 23.02
CA ALA A 332 -4.86 -18.37 22.29
C ALA A 332 -3.82 -17.57 23.09
N LYS A 333 -4.00 -17.45 24.41
CA LYS A 333 -3.03 -16.82 25.31
C LYS A 333 -1.73 -17.62 25.42
N GLU A 334 -1.82 -18.95 25.47
CA GLU A 334 -0.63 -19.81 25.48
C GLU A 334 0.21 -19.61 24.19
N ARG A 335 -0.44 -19.56 23.02
CA ARG A 335 0.21 -19.17 21.76
C ARG A 335 0.73 -17.73 21.76
N GLU A 336 0.04 -16.78 22.38
CA GLU A 336 0.52 -15.39 22.52
C GLU A 336 1.79 -15.33 23.38
N GLU A 337 1.92 -16.16 24.41
CA GLU A 337 3.16 -16.29 25.19
C GLU A 337 4.28 -16.98 24.40
N ASP A 338 3.98 -18.02 23.60
CA ASP A 338 4.97 -18.66 22.74
C ASP A 338 5.47 -17.75 21.62
N TYR A 339 4.59 -17.03 20.92
CA TYR A 339 5.00 -16.02 19.94
C TYR A 339 5.85 -14.90 20.55
N LYS A 340 5.63 -14.55 21.83
CA LYS A 340 6.52 -13.60 22.55
C LYS A 340 7.91 -14.20 22.81
N LYS A 341 8.01 -15.49 23.16
CA LYS A 341 9.30 -16.19 23.32
C LYS A 341 10.05 -16.27 21.99
N GLU A 342 9.35 -16.60 20.89
CA GLU A 342 9.91 -16.62 19.54
C GLU A 342 10.37 -15.22 19.09
N MET A 343 9.59 -14.17 19.35
CA MET A 343 9.96 -12.78 19.02
C MET A 343 11.21 -12.30 19.77
N GLU A 344 11.37 -12.62 21.06
CA GLU A 344 12.59 -12.26 21.80
C GLU A 344 13.82 -13.03 21.32
N GLU A 345 13.69 -14.31 20.96
CA GLU A 345 14.79 -15.07 20.36
C GLU A 345 15.12 -14.59 18.94
N LEU A 346 14.13 -14.19 18.13
CA LEU A 346 14.32 -13.55 16.83
C LEU A 346 15.05 -12.20 16.93
N LYS A 347 14.66 -11.34 17.88
CA LYS A 347 15.39 -10.08 18.17
C LYS A 347 16.85 -10.34 18.53
N LYS A 348 17.10 -11.34 19.37
CA LYS A 348 18.44 -11.75 19.80
C LYS A 348 19.29 -12.31 18.65
N GLN A 349 18.69 -13.06 17.73
CA GLN A 349 19.36 -13.53 16.52
C GLN A 349 19.63 -12.38 15.53
N LEU A 350 18.70 -11.43 15.38
CA LEU A 350 18.88 -10.22 14.57
C LEU A 350 20.02 -9.34 15.12
N ALA A 351 20.09 -9.13 16.44
CA ALA A 351 21.19 -8.41 17.07
C ALA A 351 22.55 -9.08 16.80
N SER A 352 22.64 -10.40 16.99
CA SER A 352 23.86 -11.17 16.70
C SER A 352 24.26 -11.16 15.21
N ALA A 353 23.28 -11.17 14.31
CA ALA A 353 23.51 -11.02 12.87
C ALA A 353 24.01 -9.62 12.50
N ASN A 354 23.48 -8.56 13.13
CA ASN A 354 23.96 -7.19 12.95
C ASN A 354 25.39 -7.00 13.47
N GLU A 355 25.72 -7.50 14.67
CA GLU A 355 27.10 -7.53 15.18
C GLU A 355 28.05 -8.25 14.21
N SER A 356 27.61 -9.39 13.67
CA SER A 356 28.37 -10.16 12.67
C SER A 356 28.56 -9.40 11.35
N LEU A 357 27.54 -8.66 10.89
CA LEU A 357 27.62 -7.83 9.68
C LEU A 357 28.54 -6.61 9.88
N ILE A 358 28.52 -5.97 11.05
CA ILE A 358 29.43 -4.86 11.38
C ILE A 358 30.88 -5.36 11.39
N ALA A 359 31.14 -6.50 12.04
CA ALA A 359 32.45 -7.13 12.04
C ALA A 359 32.92 -7.51 10.63
N LEU A 360 32.05 -8.09 9.80
CA LEU A 360 32.36 -8.46 8.41
C LEU A 360 32.60 -7.23 7.51
N LYS A 361 31.84 -6.14 7.67
CA LYS A 361 32.09 -4.89 6.93
C LYS A 361 33.48 -4.33 7.25
N SER A 362 33.83 -4.23 8.54
CA SER A 362 35.14 -3.73 8.97
C SER A 362 36.29 -4.64 8.50
N ASP A 363 36.12 -5.96 8.55
CA ASP A 363 37.10 -6.94 8.03
C ASP A 363 37.26 -6.85 6.49
N LEU A 364 36.18 -6.58 5.76
CA LEU A 364 36.19 -6.36 4.31
C LEU A 364 36.87 -5.03 3.94
N GLU A 365 36.61 -3.95 4.68
CA GLU A 365 37.27 -2.65 4.53
C GLU A 365 38.77 -2.74 4.84
N MET A 366 39.16 -3.42 5.92
CA MET A 366 40.57 -3.67 6.24
C MET A 366 41.27 -4.51 5.15
N ARG A 367 40.61 -5.53 4.58
CA ARG A 367 41.18 -6.27 3.44
C ARG A 367 41.31 -5.41 2.19
N LYS A 368 40.28 -4.66 1.81
CA LYS A 368 40.34 -3.73 0.68
C LYS A 368 41.47 -2.72 0.84
N ALA A 369 41.62 -2.11 2.02
CA ALA A 369 42.70 -1.18 2.30
C ALA A 369 44.09 -1.84 2.19
N ALA A 370 44.25 -3.06 2.68
CA ALA A 370 45.51 -3.81 2.56
C ALA A 370 45.81 -4.25 1.12
N GLU A 371 44.82 -4.72 0.36
CA GLU A 371 44.95 -5.08 -1.06
C GLU A 371 45.29 -3.85 -1.91
N LYS A 372 44.60 -2.72 -1.68
CA LYS A 372 44.86 -1.42 -2.31
C LYS A 372 46.28 -0.92 -2.02
N TYR A 373 46.70 -0.96 -0.75
CA TYR A 373 48.06 -0.60 -0.35
C TYR A 373 49.13 -1.48 -0.99
N ASN A 374 48.92 -2.81 -0.99
CA ASN A 374 49.87 -3.75 -1.59
C ASN A 374 50.00 -3.55 -3.11
N GLY A 375 48.88 -3.36 -3.82
CA GLY A 375 48.90 -3.08 -5.27
C GLY A 375 49.62 -1.77 -5.62
N ARG A 376 49.47 -0.73 -4.79
CA ARG A 376 50.21 0.54 -4.93
C ARG A 376 51.70 0.39 -4.67
N MET A 377 52.08 -0.39 -3.65
CA MET A 377 53.48 -0.75 -3.40
C MET A 377 54.08 -1.55 -4.55
N GLU A 378 53.33 -2.51 -5.13
CA GLU A 378 53.76 -3.29 -6.30
C GLU A 378 53.89 -2.40 -7.55
N ALA A 379 52.96 -1.47 -7.79
CA ALA A 379 53.06 -0.51 -8.89
C ALA A 379 54.33 0.36 -8.78
N MET A 380 54.63 0.88 -7.60
CA MET A 380 55.87 1.66 -7.35
C MET A 380 57.13 0.79 -7.48
N ALA A 381 57.12 -0.41 -6.89
CA ALA A 381 58.21 -1.38 -7.02
C ALA A 381 58.37 -1.91 -8.46
N SER A 382 57.38 -1.74 -9.34
CA SER A 382 57.50 -2.06 -10.77
C SER A 382 58.33 -1.02 -11.53
N VAL A 383 58.15 0.27 -11.24
CA VAL A 383 58.77 1.41 -11.94
C VAL A 383 60.16 1.77 -11.40
N PHE A 384 60.35 1.72 -10.07
CA PHE A 384 61.55 2.23 -9.41
C PHE A 384 62.44 1.13 -8.80
N GLU A 385 63.73 1.42 -8.64
CA GLU A 385 64.71 0.63 -7.88
C GLU A 385 65.24 1.53 -6.74
N LEU A 386 64.46 1.61 -5.66
CA LEU A 386 64.74 2.45 -4.49
C LEU A 386 65.67 1.75 -3.48
N ASN A 387 66.22 2.51 -2.53
CA ASN A 387 66.93 1.93 -1.38
C ASN A 387 66.02 1.81 -0.15
N GLU A 388 66.42 0.95 0.80
CA GLU A 388 65.62 0.61 2.00
C GLU A 388 65.18 1.85 2.82
N GLU A 389 66.01 2.90 2.88
CA GLU A 389 65.67 4.14 3.60
C GLU A 389 64.60 4.98 2.90
N VAL A 390 64.64 5.10 1.56
CA VAL A 390 63.63 5.83 0.77
C VAL A 390 62.35 4.99 0.61
N GLU A 391 62.47 3.69 0.43
CA GLU A 391 61.33 2.75 0.40
C GLU A 391 60.53 2.84 1.71
N ALA A 392 61.19 2.92 2.87
CA ALA A 392 60.55 3.10 4.18
C ALA A 392 59.94 4.52 4.42
N ILE A 393 60.11 5.45 3.48
CA ILE A 393 59.43 6.76 3.45
C ILE A 393 58.24 6.68 2.48
N VAL A 394 58.47 6.19 1.26
CA VAL A 394 57.45 5.97 0.23
C VAL A 394 56.32 5.06 0.74
N ALA A 395 56.67 3.97 1.44
CA ALA A 395 55.73 3.05 2.07
C ALA A 395 54.85 3.68 3.17
N LYS A 396 55.25 4.82 3.75
CA LYS A 396 54.40 5.61 4.67
C LYS A 396 53.49 6.54 3.88
N GLN A 397 54.05 7.28 2.93
CA GLN A 397 53.27 8.20 2.08
C GLN A 397 52.12 7.47 1.37
N ILE A 398 52.37 6.29 0.78
CA ILE A 398 51.36 5.46 0.10
C ILE A 398 50.26 4.94 1.05
N LYS A 399 50.57 4.83 2.35
CA LYS A 399 49.61 4.43 3.38
C LYS A 399 48.66 5.57 3.78
N ASP A 400 49.15 6.80 3.68
CA ASP A 400 48.43 8.02 4.07
C ASP A 400 47.64 8.63 2.88
N ILE A 401 47.59 7.94 1.72
CA ILE A 401 46.81 8.33 0.52
C ILE A 401 45.48 7.57 0.49
N GLU A 402 44.36 8.29 0.44
CA GLU A 402 43.01 7.72 0.52
C GLU A 402 42.42 7.37 -0.87
N THR A 403 42.30 8.35 -1.77
CA THR A 403 41.76 8.15 -3.13
C THR A 403 42.80 7.55 -4.08
N ASP A 404 42.38 7.04 -5.25
CA ASP A 404 43.31 6.52 -6.27
C ASP A 404 43.85 7.62 -7.20
N GLU A 405 43.08 8.68 -7.42
CA GLU A 405 43.51 9.89 -8.12
C GLU A 405 44.71 10.56 -7.41
N ASP A 406 44.67 10.64 -6.08
CA ASP A 406 45.81 11.08 -5.25
C ASP A 406 47.05 10.18 -5.44
N PHE A 407 46.86 8.88 -5.68
CA PHE A 407 47.96 7.95 -5.90
C PHE A 407 48.56 8.08 -7.31
N GLU A 408 47.74 8.30 -8.34
CA GLU A 408 48.23 8.57 -9.70
C GLU A 408 48.97 9.91 -9.79
N SER A 409 48.47 10.92 -9.07
CA SER A 409 49.16 12.20 -8.84
C SER A 409 50.52 11.99 -8.15
N TYR A 410 50.53 11.31 -7.00
CA TYR A 410 51.77 10.99 -6.26
C TYR A 410 52.76 10.16 -7.09
N LEU A 411 52.30 9.19 -7.88
CA LEU A 411 53.15 8.39 -8.76
C LEU A 411 53.74 9.23 -9.91
N THR A 412 53.04 10.29 -10.34
CA THR A 412 53.54 11.26 -11.32
C THR A 412 54.58 12.20 -10.70
N GLU A 413 54.35 12.72 -9.49
CA GLU A 413 55.38 13.47 -8.74
C GLU A 413 56.62 12.60 -8.46
N ALA A 414 56.43 11.34 -8.06
CA ALA A 414 57.51 10.40 -7.79
C ALA A 414 58.37 10.10 -9.03
N LYS A 415 57.80 10.06 -10.23
CA LYS A 415 58.57 9.93 -11.49
C LYS A 415 59.52 11.12 -11.71
N ILE A 416 59.12 12.32 -11.30
CA ILE A 416 59.93 13.53 -11.39
C ILE A 416 61.00 13.54 -10.28
N LEU A 417 60.62 13.24 -9.04
CA LEU A 417 61.50 13.27 -7.86
C LEU A 417 62.55 12.15 -7.85
N PHE A 418 62.23 10.98 -8.42
CA PHE A 418 63.10 9.79 -8.46
C PHE A 418 63.45 9.38 -9.89
N ALA A 419 63.56 10.34 -10.83
CA ALA A 419 63.85 10.08 -12.23
C ALA A 419 65.10 9.19 -12.43
N ASP A 420 66.16 9.42 -11.64
CA ASP A 420 67.42 8.64 -11.66
C ASP A 420 67.34 7.29 -10.92
N LYS A 421 66.19 6.97 -10.30
CA LYS A 421 65.87 5.66 -9.70
C LYS A 421 64.82 4.88 -10.48
N THR A 422 64.32 5.41 -11.59
CA THR A 422 63.51 4.61 -12.52
C THR A 422 64.38 3.48 -13.08
N LYS A 423 63.79 2.28 -13.24
CA LYS A 423 64.54 1.13 -13.79
C LYS A 423 65.01 1.40 -15.22
N GLU A 424 64.28 2.22 -15.96
CA GLU A 424 64.64 2.66 -17.31
C GLU A 424 65.87 3.57 -17.30
N ALA A 425 65.93 4.61 -16.44
CA ALA A 425 67.13 5.43 -16.31
C ALA A 425 68.34 4.62 -15.81
N ILE A 426 68.13 3.72 -14.83
CA ILE A 426 69.18 2.83 -14.34
C ILE A 426 69.67 1.88 -15.44
N ALA A 427 68.77 1.31 -16.25
CA ALA A 427 69.14 0.48 -17.39
C ALA A 427 69.85 1.28 -18.49
N ALA A 428 69.41 2.51 -18.78
CA ALA A 428 70.04 3.41 -19.73
C ALA A 428 71.45 3.82 -19.29
N VAL A 429 71.67 4.12 -18.00
CA VAL A 429 73.00 4.41 -17.44
C VAL A 429 73.89 3.16 -17.46
N LYS A 430 73.38 1.98 -17.07
CA LYS A 430 74.12 0.71 -17.18
C LYS A 430 74.49 0.38 -18.64
N ALA A 431 73.59 0.63 -19.59
CA ALA A 431 73.84 0.46 -21.02
C ALA A 431 74.82 1.50 -21.59
N ALA A 432 74.78 2.75 -21.12
CA ALA A 432 75.73 3.79 -21.47
C ALA A 432 77.13 3.47 -20.93
N GLU A 433 77.25 3.05 -19.67
CA GLU A 433 78.52 2.57 -19.09
C GLU A 433 79.08 1.34 -19.83
N GLU A 434 78.22 0.41 -20.27
CA GLU A 434 78.64 -0.71 -21.11
C GLU A 434 79.04 -0.28 -22.53
N ALA A 435 78.38 0.73 -23.09
CA ALA A 435 78.73 1.30 -24.38
C ALA A 435 80.03 2.10 -24.31
N GLU A 436 80.29 2.81 -23.21
CA GLU A 436 81.52 3.55 -22.93
C GLU A 436 82.70 2.59 -22.73
N LYS A 437 82.53 1.51 -21.93
CA LYS A 437 83.55 0.44 -21.80
C LYS A 437 83.84 -0.25 -23.13
N LYS A 438 82.81 -0.46 -23.97
CA LYS A 438 83.00 -0.94 -25.36
C LYS A 438 83.64 0.12 -26.25
N HIS A 439 83.43 1.41 -26.00
CA HIS A 439 84.08 2.50 -26.73
C HIS A 439 85.56 2.64 -26.34
N ASP A 440 85.94 2.36 -25.10
CA ASP A 440 87.35 2.25 -24.67
C ASP A 440 88.05 1.05 -25.35
N GLU A 441 87.41 -0.13 -25.37
CA GLU A 441 87.91 -1.29 -26.16
C GLU A 441 87.94 -1.00 -27.68
N ILE A 442 87.10 -0.08 -28.16
CA ILE A 442 87.05 0.35 -29.57
C ILE A 442 88.05 1.48 -29.87
N GLU A 443 88.44 2.35 -28.93
CA GLU A 443 89.58 3.27 -29.13
C GLU A 443 90.91 2.52 -29.14
N GLU A 444 91.06 1.43 -28.38
CA GLU A 444 92.25 0.56 -28.49
C GLU A 444 92.27 -0.26 -29.80
N SER A 445 91.16 -0.33 -30.55
CA SER A 445 91.05 -1.05 -31.84
C SER A 445 90.73 -0.20 -33.08
N LYS A 446 90.44 1.11 -32.95
CA LYS A 446 90.28 2.08 -34.07
C LYS A 446 91.62 2.48 -34.73
N ALA A 447 92.47 1.49 -34.95
CA ALA A 447 93.62 1.57 -35.85
C ALA A 447 93.28 1.14 -37.29
N SER A 448 92.02 0.76 -37.59
CA SER A 448 91.58 0.34 -38.93
C SER A 448 90.15 0.78 -39.31
N GLU A 449 90.11 1.60 -40.37
CA GLU A 449 89.07 1.69 -41.41
C GLU A 449 87.73 2.42 -41.11
N GLU A 450 87.14 2.94 -42.19
CA GLU A 450 86.21 4.08 -42.27
C GLU A 450 84.82 3.67 -42.88
N GLU A 451 83.86 4.61 -42.88
CA GLU A 451 82.64 4.65 -43.74
C GLU A 451 81.53 3.57 -43.52
N SER A 452 80.21 3.83 -43.73
CA SER A 452 79.42 5.05 -43.97
C SER A 452 77.90 4.83 -43.67
N GLU A 453 77.10 5.92 -43.58
CA GLU A 453 75.68 6.16 -44.06
C GLU A 453 74.53 5.11 -43.82
N GLU A 454 73.21 5.38 -43.73
CA GLU A 454 72.33 6.59 -43.80
C GLU A 454 70.88 6.28 -43.26
N GLY A 455 70.02 7.31 -43.05
CA GLY A 455 68.52 7.26 -42.94
C GLY A 455 67.88 6.95 -41.55
N GLU A 456 66.87 7.64 -40.99
CA GLU A 456 65.58 8.29 -41.41
C GLU A 456 64.34 7.35 -41.44
N ALA A 457 63.11 7.71 -40.99
CA ALA A 457 62.55 8.89 -40.27
C ALA A 457 61.10 8.65 -39.71
N GLU A 458 60.54 9.63 -38.96
CA GLU A 458 59.08 10.02 -38.84
C GLU A 458 58.01 9.06 -38.19
N GLU A 459 56.91 9.48 -37.50
CA GLU A 459 56.45 10.78 -36.93
C GLU A 459 55.27 10.64 -35.89
N ALA A 460 55.03 11.69 -35.07
CA ALA A 460 53.76 12.30 -34.51
C ALA A 460 52.58 11.45 -33.93
N GLU A 461 52.12 11.64 -32.66
CA GLU A 461 51.17 12.64 -32.03
C GLU A 461 49.65 12.30 -32.21
N GLU A 462 48.77 12.22 -31.18
CA GLU A 462 48.14 13.24 -30.25
C GLU A 462 47.09 14.18 -30.93
N ALA A 463 46.03 14.76 -30.34
CA ALA A 463 45.37 14.84 -28.99
C ALA A 463 43.94 15.49 -29.18
N ASP A 464 42.95 15.67 -28.26
CA ASP A 464 42.49 15.11 -26.96
C ASP A 464 41.09 15.77 -26.58
N ALA A 465 40.60 15.73 -25.32
CA ALA A 465 39.44 16.47 -24.69
C ALA A 465 37.99 15.91 -24.94
N GLU A 466 36.93 16.05 -24.11
CA GLU A 466 36.54 16.72 -22.80
C GLU A 466 35.19 16.06 -22.32
N GLY A 467 34.57 16.16 -21.12
CA GLY A 467 34.86 16.73 -19.78
C GLY A 467 33.58 16.85 -18.87
N GLU A 468 33.68 16.63 -17.53
CA GLU A 468 32.79 17.09 -16.39
C GLU A 468 31.29 16.59 -16.29
N GLU A 469 30.53 16.57 -15.16
CA GLU A 469 30.68 16.87 -13.70
C GLU A 469 29.62 16.11 -12.81
N GLU A 470 29.61 16.27 -11.46
CA GLU A 470 28.72 15.60 -10.46
C GLU A 470 27.84 16.54 -9.57
N LYS A 471 26.78 16.04 -8.88
CA LYS A 471 26.66 15.97 -7.38
C LYS A 471 25.27 15.65 -6.77
N GLU A 472 25.29 15.12 -5.53
CA GLU A 472 24.17 14.87 -4.59
C GLU A 472 24.41 15.53 -3.21
N GLY A 473 23.46 15.38 -2.26
CA GLY A 473 23.64 15.71 -0.83
C GLY A 473 22.41 15.46 0.06
N GLU A 474 22.59 14.76 1.18
CA GLU A 474 21.61 14.48 2.25
C GLU A 474 22.08 15.04 3.61
N ASP A 475 21.23 15.08 4.64
CA ASP A 475 21.67 15.22 6.05
C ASP A 475 20.62 14.72 7.08
N GLU A 476 21.03 14.46 8.33
CA GLU A 476 20.36 13.54 9.29
C GLU A 476 19.23 14.10 10.22
N ILE A 477 18.63 13.19 11.01
CA ILE A 477 17.47 13.36 11.91
C ILE A 477 17.87 13.30 13.40
N GLU A 478 17.31 14.17 14.25
CA GLU A 478 17.27 13.99 15.72
C GLU A 478 15.87 13.53 16.21
N THR A 479 15.82 12.89 17.38
CA THR A 479 14.57 12.38 18.00
C THR A 479 14.44 12.80 19.47
N SER A 480 13.20 12.98 19.96
CA SER A 480 12.90 13.19 21.38
C SER A 480 11.52 12.66 21.78
N GLU A 481 11.29 12.47 23.08
CA GLU A 481 10.28 11.56 23.63
C GLU A 481 8.85 12.14 23.82
N SER A 482 7.94 11.27 24.25
CA SER A 482 6.48 11.44 24.21
C SER A 482 5.86 12.14 25.43
N SER A 483 4.61 12.56 25.27
CA SER A 483 3.65 12.72 26.37
C SER A 483 2.24 12.33 25.90
N ASP A 484 1.42 11.80 26.82
CA ASP A 484 0.05 11.37 26.52
C ASP A 484 -0.85 12.56 26.15
N SER A 485 -1.51 12.44 25.01
CA SER A 485 -2.53 13.35 24.50
C SER A 485 -3.88 12.64 24.47
N CYS A 486 -4.97 13.36 24.75
CA CYS A 486 -6.31 12.77 24.71
C CYS A 486 -6.67 12.37 23.28
N VAL A 487 -7.18 11.15 23.11
CA VAL A 487 -7.58 10.64 21.80
C VAL A 487 -8.86 11.37 21.36
N THR A 488 -8.75 12.14 20.29
CA THR A 488 -9.86 12.87 19.66
C THR A 488 -10.40 12.09 18.46
N ASN A 489 -11.59 12.42 17.97
CA ASN A 489 -12.22 11.78 16.83
C ASN A 489 -12.68 12.80 15.77
N ASN A 490 -12.99 12.30 14.58
CA ASN A 490 -13.42 13.09 13.42
C ASN A 490 -14.93 13.45 13.40
N ASN A 491 -15.73 12.94 14.34
CA ASN A 491 -17.17 13.20 14.40
C ASN A 491 -17.48 14.27 15.45
N GLY A 492 -17.98 15.43 15.01
CA GLY A 492 -18.49 16.47 15.89
C GLY A 492 -19.93 16.20 16.34
N ASP A 493 -20.28 16.60 17.56
CA ASP A 493 -21.65 16.54 18.09
C ASP A 493 -22.52 17.65 17.47
N ASP A 494 -22.89 17.52 16.20
CA ASP A 494 -23.84 18.42 15.53
C ASP A 494 -24.64 17.70 14.44
N SER A 495 -25.78 17.11 14.81
CA SER A 495 -26.87 16.77 13.88
C SER A 495 -28.23 16.98 14.53
N THR A 496 -28.85 18.12 14.23
CA THR A 496 -30.25 18.42 14.58
C THR A 496 -31.21 18.11 13.42
N GLU A 497 -30.81 17.24 12.50
CA GLU A 497 -31.61 16.79 11.37
C GLU A 497 -32.24 15.40 11.64
N GLU A 498 -33.22 15.01 10.83
CA GLU A 498 -33.93 13.75 11.03
C GLU A 498 -33.08 12.56 10.54
N ASN A 499 -32.79 11.61 11.43
CA ASN A 499 -31.98 10.42 11.16
C ASN A 499 -32.52 9.64 9.93
N LEU A 500 -31.61 9.05 9.16
CA LEU A 500 -31.93 8.11 8.06
C LEU A 500 -32.99 7.07 8.47
N PHE A 501 -32.96 6.53 9.70
CA PHE A 501 -34.01 5.64 10.21
C PHE A 501 -35.41 6.28 10.20
N ASP A 502 -35.56 7.52 10.67
CA ASP A 502 -36.84 8.24 10.66
C ASP A 502 -37.28 8.59 9.23
N ARG A 503 -36.32 8.86 8.34
CA ARG A 503 -36.61 9.20 6.94
C ARG A 503 -37.01 7.96 6.12
N LEU A 504 -36.36 6.81 6.32
CA LEU A 504 -36.81 5.50 5.81
C LEU A 504 -38.22 5.16 6.34
N LYS A 505 -38.47 5.40 7.63
CA LYS A 505 -39.77 5.18 8.26
C LYS A 505 -40.87 6.07 7.68
N LYS A 506 -40.55 7.32 7.33
CA LYS A 506 -41.46 8.23 6.60
C LYS A 506 -41.66 7.86 5.13
N ALA A 507 -40.72 7.17 4.50
CA ALA A 507 -40.87 6.62 3.14
C ALA A 507 -41.82 5.40 3.07
N GLY A 508 -42.34 4.93 4.21
CA GLY A 508 -43.34 3.86 4.29
C GLY A 508 -42.81 2.49 4.72
N LEU A 509 -41.51 2.39 5.02
CA LEU A 509 -40.86 1.16 5.49
C LEU A 509 -41.09 1.01 7.01
N GLN A 510 -41.80 -0.04 7.43
CA GLN A 510 -42.25 -0.20 8.82
C GLN A 510 -41.17 -0.82 9.71
N LEU A 511 -40.22 0.02 10.10
CA LEU A 511 -39.21 -0.27 11.11
C LEU A 511 -39.84 -0.39 12.51
N GLU A 512 -40.39 -1.58 12.82
CA GLU A 512 -40.61 -2.07 14.19
C GLU A 512 -39.33 -2.73 14.71
N THR A 513 -38.61 -2.03 15.59
CA THR A 513 -37.63 -2.67 16.47
C THR A 513 -38.35 -3.48 17.55
N LYS A 514 -37.76 -4.63 17.94
CA LYS A 514 -38.20 -5.48 19.05
C LYS A 514 -37.13 -5.53 20.14
#